data_AF-A0A926F000-F1
#
_entry.id   AF-A0A926F000-F1
#
_cell.length_a   1.000
_cell.length_b   1.000
_cell.length_c   1.000
_cell.angle_alpha   90.00
_cell.angle_beta   90.00
_cell.angle_gamma   90.00
#
_symmetry.space_group_name_H-M   'P 1'
#
loop_
_entity.id
_entity.type
_entity.pdbx_description
1 polymer ?
#
loop_
_entity_poly.entity_id
_entity_poly.type
_entity_poly.pdbx_seq_one_letter_code
_entity_poly.pdbx_strand_id
1 'polypeptide(L)'
;MEFLNKLKDGINKRNIKKLIPIEFEVSSWGEYIDNISKWQKEYARDQWIDAKYSSKPLYQYSWMSNIKDIRLTPEPRNKHDKNAIEIYLGDYKIGYVPRPLNEQYYKELIKSKEIKADIHGGNSKCIDAYGDLIVDKRDPIVKITILI
;
A
#
# COMPACT_ATOMS: atom_id res chain seq x y z
N MET A 1 -1.19 30.20 -48.62
CA MET A 1 -0.52 28.88 -48.52
C MET A 1 0.60 28.84 -47.47
N GLU A 2 0.88 29.91 -46.72
CA GLU A 2 1.93 29.92 -45.68
C GLU A 2 1.42 29.67 -44.24
N PHE A 3 0.12 29.84 -43.98
CA PHE A 3 -0.44 29.72 -42.63
C PHE A 3 -0.65 28.26 -42.18
N LEU A 4 -0.82 27.33 -43.13
CA LEU A 4 -1.03 25.90 -42.84
C LEU A 4 0.27 25.12 -42.58
N ASN A 5 1.43 25.66 -42.97
CA ASN A 5 2.73 25.02 -42.70
C ASN A 5 3.25 25.32 -41.28
N LYS A 6 2.88 26.45 -40.67
CA LYS A 6 3.26 26.76 -39.27
C LYS A 6 2.55 25.90 -38.21
N LEU A 7 1.44 25.25 -38.56
CA LEU A 7 0.73 24.34 -37.64
C LEU A 7 1.32 22.92 -37.61
N LYS A 8 2.20 22.56 -38.56
CA LYS A 8 2.87 21.24 -38.57
C LYS A 8 4.12 21.19 -37.70
N ASP A 9 4.72 22.33 -37.37
CA ASP A 9 5.96 22.42 -36.57
C ASP A 9 5.71 22.56 -35.05
N GLY A 10 4.45 22.59 -34.61
CA GLY A 10 4.06 22.85 -33.21
C GLY A 10 3.65 21.62 -32.39
N ILE A 11 3.48 20.44 -33.00
CA ILE A 11 3.17 19.24 -32.23
C ILE A 11 4.49 18.62 -31.78
N ASN A 12 5.09 19.27 -30.79
CA ASN A 12 6.06 18.64 -29.91
C ASN A 12 5.33 17.43 -29.30
N LYS A 13 5.49 16.26 -29.93
CA LYS A 13 5.12 14.96 -29.37
C LYS A 13 5.93 14.81 -28.10
N ARG A 14 5.45 15.42 -27.01
CA ARG A 14 5.89 15.12 -25.66
C ARG A 14 5.80 13.60 -25.59
N ASN A 15 6.95 12.94 -25.50
CA ASN A 15 7.03 11.55 -25.11
C ASN A 15 6.37 11.48 -23.74
N ILE A 16 5.06 11.22 -23.70
CA ILE A 16 4.36 10.86 -22.49
C ILE A 16 4.98 9.52 -22.10
N LYS A 17 5.99 9.56 -21.24
CA LYS A 17 6.52 8.35 -20.61
C LYS A 17 5.32 7.70 -19.93
N LYS A 18 4.86 6.59 -20.52
CA LYS A 18 3.73 5.83 -19.99
C LYS A 18 4.21 5.24 -18.67
N LEU A 19 3.73 5.80 -17.56
CA LEU A 19 4.01 5.26 -16.24
C LEU A 19 3.41 3.85 -16.17
N ILE A 20 4.19 2.90 -15.66
CA ILE A 20 3.78 1.51 -15.48
C ILE A 20 3.44 1.32 -14.00
N PRO A 21 2.21 0.93 -13.63
CA PRO A 21 1.90 0.60 -12.25
C PRO A 21 2.54 -0.74 -11.89
N ILE A 22 3.30 -0.75 -10.79
CA ILE A 22 3.71 -1.96 -10.08
C ILE A 22 2.83 -2.07 -8.85
N GLU A 23 2.20 -3.23 -8.67
CA GLU A 23 1.33 -3.52 -7.53
C GLU A 23 1.81 -4.77 -6.80
N PHE A 24 1.82 -4.71 -5.47
CA PHE A 24 2.16 -5.87 -4.65
C PHE A 24 1.56 -5.75 -3.24
N GLU A 25 1.43 -6.90 -2.58
CA GLU A 25 1.10 -6.98 -1.16
C GLU A 25 2.37 -7.02 -0.31
N VAL A 26 2.39 -6.29 0.80
CA VAL A 26 3.51 -6.30 1.74
C VAL A 26 3.42 -7.54 2.62
N SER A 27 4.27 -8.53 2.35
CA SER A 27 4.43 -9.68 3.26
C SER A 27 5.03 -9.20 4.57
N SER A 28 4.19 -9.09 5.60
CA SER A 28 4.57 -8.56 6.92
C SER A 28 4.56 -9.69 7.95
N TRP A 29 5.45 -9.62 8.95
CA TRP A 29 5.50 -10.57 10.06
C TRP A 29 6.02 -9.89 11.32
N GLY A 30 5.65 -10.43 12.48
CA GLY A 30 6.13 -9.94 13.79
C GLY A 30 5.88 -8.44 13.98
N GLU A 31 6.94 -7.70 14.30
CA GLU A 31 6.87 -6.25 14.58
C GLU A 31 6.26 -5.43 13.43
N TYR A 32 6.36 -5.88 12.18
CA TYR A 32 5.81 -5.17 11.03
C TYR A 32 4.28 -5.23 11.02
N ILE A 33 3.69 -6.36 11.43
CA ILE A 33 2.23 -6.48 11.60
C ILE A 33 1.77 -5.60 12.76
N ASP A 34 2.52 -5.56 13.86
CA ASP A 34 2.21 -4.69 15.00
C ASP A 34 2.22 -3.22 14.59
N ASN A 35 3.18 -2.82 13.75
CA ASN A 35 3.28 -1.48 13.21
C ASN A 35 2.08 -1.12 12.31
N ILE A 36 1.63 -2.03 11.43
CA ILE A 36 0.42 -1.80 10.62
C ILE A 36 -0.81 -1.67 11.54
N SER A 37 -0.90 -2.51 12.58
CA SER A 37 -2.01 -2.49 13.54
C SER A 37 -2.06 -1.18 14.35
N LYS A 38 -0.90 -0.68 14.78
CA LYS A 38 -0.76 0.64 15.43
C LYS A 38 -1.19 1.76 14.48
N TRP A 39 -0.73 1.72 13.23
CA TRP A 39 -1.12 2.69 12.23
C TRP A 39 -2.66 2.68 12.01
N GLN A 40 -3.28 1.51 11.86
CA GLN A 40 -4.74 1.44 11.71
C GLN A 40 -5.47 2.01 12.93
N LYS A 41 -4.99 1.74 14.14
CA LYS A 41 -5.56 2.27 15.38
C LYS A 41 -5.51 3.80 15.43
N GLU A 42 -4.45 4.41 14.91
CA GLU A 42 -4.25 5.86 14.97
C GLU A 42 -5.00 6.60 13.85
N TYR A 43 -5.07 6.02 12.66
CA TYR A 43 -5.50 6.74 11.46
C TYR A 43 -6.80 6.23 10.84
N ALA A 44 -7.22 4.99 11.12
CA ALA A 44 -8.46 4.43 10.61
C ALA A 44 -9.59 4.53 11.65
N ARG A 45 -10.83 4.57 11.18
CA ARG A 45 -11.99 4.57 12.07
C ARG A 45 -12.16 3.18 12.69
N ASP A 46 -12.15 3.08 14.02
CA ASP A 46 -12.59 1.89 14.73
C ASP A 46 -14.12 1.75 14.57
N GLN A 47 -14.53 0.73 13.81
CA GLN A 47 -15.90 0.43 13.46
C GLN A 47 -16.61 -0.42 14.52
N TRP A 48 -15.91 -0.89 15.56
CA TRP A 48 -16.52 -1.66 16.64
C TRP A 48 -17.14 -0.78 17.73
N ILE A 49 -16.77 0.50 17.80
CA ILE A 49 -17.36 1.46 18.73
C ILE A 49 -18.85 1.62 18.39
N ASP A 50 -19.71 1.30 19.36
CA ASP A 50 -21.18 1.34 19.26
C ASP A 50 -21.78 0.54 18.08
N ALA A 51 -21.07 -0.49 17.63
CA ALA A 51 -21.46 -1.27 16.47
C ALA A 51 -22.66 -2.19 16.74
N LYS A 52 -23.54 -2.32 15.74
CA LYS A 52 -24.50 -3.41 15.66
C LYS A 52 -23.93 -4.51 14.76
N TYR A 53 -23.75 -5.69 15.31
CA TYR A 53 -23.21 -6.84 14.58
C TYR A 53 -24.29 -7.58 13.79
N SER A 54 -23.86 -8.29 12.75
CA SER A 54 -24.72 -9.13 11.91
C SER A 54 -23.95 -10.39 11.52
N SER A 55 -24.57 -11.27 10.73
CA SER A 55 -23.88 -12.43 10.16
C SER A 55 -22.76 -12.07 9.18
N LYS A 56 -22.73 -10.83 8.67
CA LYS A 56 -21.61 -10.34 7.86
C LYS A 56 -20.47 -9.87 8.76
N PRO A 57 -19.21 -10.21 8.43
CA PRO A 57 -18.05 -9.74 9.18
C PRO A 57 -17.92 -8.22 9.13
N LEU A 58 -17.79 -7.60 10.31
CA LEU A 58 -17.43 -6.21 10.50
C LEU A 58 -15.98 -6.12 10.96
N TYR A 59 -15.10 -5.67 10.07
CA TYR A 59 -13.69 -5.43 10.39
C TYR A 59 -13.54 -4.33 11.44
N GLN A 60 -12.57 -4.50 12.36
CA GLN A 60 -12.33 -3.53 13.42
C GLN A 60 -12.04 -2.14 12.85
N TYR A 61 -11.18 -2.04 11.84
CA TYR A 61 -10.83 -0.76 11.25
C TYR A 61 -11.42 -0.62 9.84
N SER A 62 -11.82 0.61 9.48
CA SER A 62 -12.30 0.92 8.13
C SER A 62 -11.22 0.70 7.08
N TRP A 63 -11.62 0.38 5.85
CA TRP A 63 -10.71 0.39 4.71
C TRP A 63 -10.13 1.80 4.52
N MET A 64 -8.80 1.90 4.52
CA MET A 64 -8.08 3.13 4.19
C MET A 64 -7.49 3.03 2.78
N SER A 65 -7.85 3.95 1.89
CA SER A 65 -7.45 3.91 0.48
C SER A 65 -6.65 5.14 0.06
N ASN A 66 -5.82 4.99 -0.98
CA ASN A 66 -5.00 6.07 -1.54
C ASN A 66 -4.13 6.79 -0.49
N ILE A 67 -3.60 6.05 0.49
CA ILE A 67 -2.66 6.58 1.46
C ILE A 67 -1.40 6.99 0.70
N LYS A 68 -0.97 8.25 0.85
CA LYS A 68 0.20 8.81 0.15
C LYS A 68 1.42 8.99 1.05
N ASP A 69 1.25 8.86 2.35
CA ASP A 69 2.33 8.98 3.33
C ASP A 69 3.12 7.67 3.42
N ILE A 70 3.82 7.34 2.32
CA ILE A 70 4.61 6.13 2.18
C ILE A 70 6.01 6.51 1.74
N ARG A 71 7.00 5.87 2.35
CA ARG A 71 8.41 6.06 2.01
C ARG A 71 9.10 4.74 1.75
N LEU A 72 9.86 4.70 0.66
CA LEU A 72 10.77 3.62 0.32
C LEU A 72 12.19 4.01 0.71
N THR A 73 12.87 3.19 1.51
CA THR A 73 14.23 3.48 1.98
C THR A 73 15.16 2.31 1.66
N PRO A 74 16.21 2.52 0.85
CA PRO A 74 17.20 1.48 0.58
C PRO A 74 17.94 1.03 1.84
N GLU A 75 18.15 -0.28 1.97
CA GLU A 75 18.96 -0.90 3.03
C GLU A 75 20.18 -1.64 2.42
N PRO A 76 21.17 -0.93 1.86
CA PRO A 76 22.26 -1.55 1.09
C PRO A 76 23.20 -2.43 1.94
N ARG A 77 23.10 -2.34 3.28
CA ARG A 77 23.88 -3.15 4.23
C ARG A 77 23.09 -4.34 4.76
N ASN A 78 21.89 -4.60 4.23
CA ASN A 78 21.10 -5.77 4.62
C ASN A 78 21.90 -7.05 4.32
N LYS A 79 22.01 -7.93 5.33
CA LYS A 79 22.84 -9.14 5.28
C LYS A 79 22.31 -10.21 4.32
N HIS A 80 21.06 -10.10 3.87
CA HIS A 80 20.38 -11.08 3.02
C HIS A 80 20.21 -10.59 1.58
N ASP A 81 19.99 -9.29 1.38
CA ASP A 81 19.73 -8.70 0.07
C ASP A 81 20.26 -7.25 -0.01
N LYS A 82 21.32 -7.03 -0.80
CA LYS A 82 21.90 -5.69 -1.02
C LYS A 82 20.95 -4.70 -1.70
N ASN A 83 19.89 -5.20 -2.35
CA ASN A 83 18.86 -4.41 -3.00
C ASN A 83 17.60 -4.26 -2.14
N ALA A 84 17.65 -4.66 -0.86
CA ALA A 84 16.53 -4.53 0.06
C ALA A 84 16.05 -3.07 0.12
N ILE A 85 14.73 -2.88 0.05
CA ILE A 85 14.07 -1.58 0.16
C ILE A 85 13.01 -1.73 1.26
N GLU A 86 13.19 -1.00 2.34
CA GLU A 86 12.23 -0.90 3.44
C GLU A 86 11.03 -0.05 3.02
N ILE A 87 9.85 -0.42 3.52
CA ILE A 87 8.60 0.30 3.30
C ILE A 87 8.14 0.89 4.64
N TYR A 88 7.87 2.19 4.64
CA TYR A 88 7.33 2.91 5.79
C TYR A 88 5.95 3.50 5.47
N LEU A 89 5.03 3.43 6.43
CA LEU A 89 3.80 4.22 6.49
C LEU A 89 3.96 5.28 7.58
N GLY A 90 4.17 6.55 7.20
CA GLY A 90 4.67 7.57 8.12
C GLY A 90 5.98 7.13 8.80
N ASP A 91 5.96 7.03 10.12
CA ASP A 91 7.11 6.58 10.93
C ASP A 91 7.16 5.06 11.16
N TYR A 92 6.15 4.32 10.69
CA TYR A 92 6.03 2.88 10.92
C TYR A 92 6.70 2.09 9.81
N LYS A 93 7.76 1.33 10.12
CA LYS A 93 8.31 0.32 9.21
C LYS A 93 7.35 -0.86 9.12
N ILE A 94 6.84 -1.14 7.92
CA ILE A 94 5.80 -2.16 7.70
C ILE A 94 6.28 -3.35 6.89
N GLY A 95 7.53 -3.36 6.44
CA GLY A 95 8.12 -4.48 5.74
C GLY A 95 9.07 -4.05 4.65
N TYR A 96 9.14 -4.86 3.60
CA TYR A 96 10.08 -4.71 2.50
C TYR A 96 9.38 -4.84 1.15
N VAL A 97 9.95 -4.21 0.13
CA VAL A 97 9.59 -4.49 -1.27
C VAL A 97 9.97 -5.94 -1.59
N PRO A 98 9.09 -6.74 -2.21
CA PRO A 98 9.41 -8.10 -2.63
C PRO A 98 10.69 -8.16 -3.46
N ARG A 99 11.54 -9.15 -3.14
CA ARG A 99 12.85 -9.31 -3.77
C ARG A 99 12.82 -9.34 -5.31
N PRO A 100 11.91 -10.07 -5.99
CA PRO A 100 11.85 -10.04 -7.45
C PRO A 100 11.64 -8.64 -8.03
N LEU A 101 10.86 -7.79 -7.34
CA LEU A 101 10.60 -6.42 -7.76
C LEU A 101 11.80 -5.51 -7.51
N ASN A 102 12.48 -5.65 -6.37
CA ASN A 102 13.66 -4.84 -6.09
C ASN A 102 14.82 -5.21 -7.03
N GLU A 103 14.98 -6.48 -7.41
CA GLU A 103 16.01 -6.91 -8.35
C GLU A 103 15.77 -6.34 -9.75
N GLN A 104 14.50 -6.26 -10.16
CA GLN A 104 14.10 -5.78 -11.49
C GLN A 104 14.04 -4.25 -11.61
N TYR A 105 13.56 -3.56 -10.57
CA TYR A 105 13.15 -2.14 -10.65
C TYR A 105 13.84 -1.24 -9.62
N TYR A 106 14.96 -1.65 -9.03
CA TYR A 106 15.62 -0.91 -7.94
C TYR A 106 15.73 0.60 -8.19
N LYS A 107 16.23 1.01 -9.35
CA LYS A 107 16.51 2.43 -9.66
C LYS A 107 15.24 3.25 -9.82
N GLU A 108 14.20 2.64 -10.35
CA GLU A 108 12.88 3.22 -10.58
C GLU A 108 12.14 3.36 -9.25
N LEU A 109 12.16 2.31 -8.42
CA LEU A 109 11.52 2.28 -7.11
C LEU A 109 12.05 3.39 -6.18
N ILE A 110 13.38 3.53 -6.07
CA ILE A 110 13.99 4.54 -5.18
C ILE A 110 13.81 5.99 -5.68
N LYS A 111 13.44 6.18 -6.95
CA LYS A 111 13.18 7.49 -7.55
C LYS A 111 11.69 7.81 -7.63
N SER A 112 10.82 6.82 -7.41
CA SER A 112 9.38 7.04 -7.52
C SER A 112 8.90 7.98 -6.43
N LYS A 113 8.03 8.90 -6.84
CA LYS A 113 7.35 9.86 -5.96
C LYS A 113 5.85 9.57 -5.84
N GLU A 114 5.35 8.69 -6.70
CA GLU A 114 3.93 8.37 -6.82
C GLU A 114 3.72 6.96 -6.26
N ILE A 115 3.65 6.90 -4.93
CA ILE A 115 3.44 5.68 -4.17
C ILE A 115 2.11 5.81 -3.45
N LYS A 116 1.30 4.76 -3.51
CA LYS A 116 0.01 4.67 -2.83
C LYS A 116 -0.09 3.36 -2.07
N ALA A 117 -0.84 3.38 -0.97
CA ALA A 117 -1.23 2.18 -0.26
C ALA A 117 -2.73 2.14 -0.03
N ASP A 118 -3.24 0.91 -0.05
CA ASP A 118 -4.54 0.56 0.48
C ASP A 118 -4.36 -0.44 1.62
N ILE A 119 -5.05 -0.21 2.74
CA ILE A 119 -5.01 -1.08 3.92
C ILE A 119 -6.43 -1.53 4.25
N HIS A 120 -6.60 -2.84 4.36
CA HIS A 120 -7.89 -3.47 4.66
C HIS A 120 -7.70 -4.78 5.43
N GLY A 121 -8.81 -5.43 5.80
CA GLY A 121 -8.77 -6.68 6.55
C GLY A 121 -8.48 -6.46 8.04
N GLY A 122 -7.76 -7.40 8.65
CA GLY A 122 -7.55 -7.42 10.09
C GLY A 122 -8.65 -8.16 10.85
N ASN A 123 -8.67 -7.97 12.18
CA ASN A 123 -9.67 -8.58 13.06
C ASN A 123 -11.09 -8.21 12.61
N SER A 124 -12.02 -9.16 12.73
CA SER A 124 -13.43 -8.94 12.43
C SER A 124 -14.35 -9.60 13.45
N LYS A 125 -15.58 -9.10 13.51
CA LYS A 125 -16.66 -9.65 14.34
C LYS A 125 -17.90 -9.94 13.52
N CYS A 126 -18.57 -11.05 13.81
CA CYS A 126 -19.89 -11.37 13.25
C CYS A 126 -20.72 -12.18 14.25
N ILE A 127 -22.03 -12.23 13.99
CA ILE A 127 -22.97 -13.12 14.67
C ILE A 127 -23.03 -14.44 13.91
N ASP A 128 -22.82 -15.56 14.59
CA ASP A 128 -22.92 -16.87 13.97
C ASP A 128 -24.39 -17.36 13.81
N ALA A 129 -24.57 -18.62 13.40
CA ALA A 129 -25.89 -19.21 13.21
C ALA A 129 -26.68 -19.41 14.52
N TYR A 130 -26.02 -19.36 15.67
CA TYR A 130 -26.61 -19.55 17.00
C TYR A 130 -26.90 -18.24 17.72
N GLY A 131 -26.48 -17.10 17.14
CA GLY A 131 -26.65 -15.78 17.74
C GLY A 131 -25.44 -15.33 18.55
N ASP A 132 -24.36 -16.10 18.56
CA ASP A 132 -23.15 -15.79 19.33
C ASP A 132 -22.24 -14.83 18.57
N LEU A 133 -21.62 -13.90 19.30
CA LEU A 133 -20.64 -12.97 18.75
C LEU A 133 -19.26 -13.65 18.64
N ILE A 134 -18.81 -13.89 17.41
CA ILE A 134 -17.52 -14.49 17.10
C ILE A 134 -16.51 -13.40 16.75
N VAL A 135 -15.27 -13.57 17.21
CA VAL A 135 -14.11 -12.74 16.85
C VAL A 135 -13.18 -13.57 15.99
N ASP A 136 -12.98 -13.17 14.74
CA ASP A 136 -11.97 -13.73 13.84
C ASP A 136 -10.73 -12.84 13.88
N LYS A 137 -9.60 -13.41 14.32
CA LYS A 137 -8.32 -12.71 14.42
C LYS A 137 -7.50 -12.94 13.17
N ARG A 138 -7.18 -11.86 12.46
CA ARG A 138 -6.38 -11.89 11.24
C ARG A 138 -5.49 -10.68 11.16
N ASP A 139 -4.42 -10.82 10.37
CA ASP A 139 -3.54 -9.72 10.06
C ASP A 139 -4.18 -8.77 9.05
N PRO A 140 -3.89 -7.46 9.15
CA PRO A 140 -4.24 -6.52 8.10
C PRO A 140 -3.42 -6.76 6.84
N ILE A 141 -4.02 -6.44 5.70
CA ILE A 141 -3.40 -6.54 4.37
C ILE A 141 -3.05 -5.13 3.90
N VAL A 142 -1.80 -4.95 3.46
CA VAL A 142 -1.31 -3.71 2.86
C VAL A 142 -0.95 -3.96 1.41
N LYS A 143 -1.61 -3.24 0.50
CA LYS A 143 -1.31 -3.25 -0.93
C LYS A 143 -0.62 -1.95 -1.30
N ILE A 144 0.51 -2.06 -2.01
CA ILE A 144 1.29 -0.92 -2.49
C ILE A 144 1.14 -0.84 -4.01
N THR A 145 0.88 0.37 -4.51
CA THR A 145 0.93 0.71 -5.93
C THR A 145 1.98 1.80 -6.14
N ILE A 146 2.92 1.54 -7.05
CA ILE A 146 3.99 2.48 -7.42
C ILE A 146 3.90 2.75 -8.91
N LEU A 147 3.90 4.02 -9.30
CA LEU A 147 4.04 4.40 -10.71
C LEU A 147 5.52 4.60 -11.02
N ILE A 148 6.05 3.84 -11.98
CA ILE A 148 7.44 3.91 -12.47
C ILE A 148 7.54 4.31 -13.94
#